data_AF-A0A970Y7M0-F1
#
_entry.id   AF-A0A970Y7M0-F1
#
_cell.length_a   1.000
_cell.length_b   1.000
_cell.length_c   1.000
_cell.angle_alpha   90.00
_cell.angle_beta   90.00
_cell.angle_gamma   90.00
#
_symmetry.space_group_name_H-M   'P 1'
#
loop_
_entity.id
_entity.type
_entity.pdbx_description
1 polymer ?
#
loop_
_entity_poly.entity_id
_entity_poly.type
_entity_poly.pdbx_seq_one_letter_code
_entity_poly.pdbx_strand_id
1 'polypeptide(L)'
;MSERKPTRLVLEYEDGGTKVVDFAALPGLLQFDLLRQPFAGGAAPDKNFADKFVLLEWQDGWKEVFQIDAAFESVNGYYVITRPEDVGRLSFKRAEGYPELIELVRRPLQVSRIDFTESYMLEAGVKRREGKKHEQEYKLNPAGEPFAPELEAFKAAVAEEGIEPAALLALEGEALAEKLNDIRTRMGLVAGQRQRDVLNFVAYLAAKA
;
A
#
# COMPACT_ATOMS: atom_id res chain seq x y z
N MET A 1 -21.22 -15.54 -0.71
CA MET A 1 -21.85 -14.67 -1.73
C MET A 1 -20.85 -14.46 -2.85
N SER A 2 -21.27 -14.52 -4.11
CA SER A 2 -20.35 -14.67 -5.25
C SER A 2 -19.39 -13.49 -5.33
N GLU A 3 -18.09 -13.78 -5.18
CA GLU A 3 -17.02 -12.90 -5.63
C GLU A 3 -17.36 -12.49 -7.06
N ARG A 4 -17.69 -11.21 -7.30
CA ARG A 4 -17.88 -10.70 -8.65
C ARG A 4 -16.53 -10.75 -9.35
N LYS A 5 -16.22 -11.89 -9.94
CA LYS A 5 -15.01 -12.08 -10.74
C LYS A 5 -15.15 -11.23 -12.01
N PRO A 6 -14.12 -10.44 -12.37
CA PRO A 6 -14.17 -9.69 -13.61
C PRO A 6 -14.36 -10.65 -14.79
N THR A 7 -15.32 -10.32 -15.65
CA THR A 7 -15.71 -11.14 -16.81
C THR A 7 -15.15 -10.61 -18.12
N ARG A 8 -14.88 -9.30 -18.21
CA ARG A 8 -14.35 -8.65 -19.43
C ARG A 8 -13.52 -7.43 -19.11
N LEU A 9 -12.53 -7.15 -19.95
CA LEU A 9 -11.76 -5.92 -20.00
C LEU A 9 -12.27 -5.07 -21.16
N VAL A 10 -12.51 -3.77 -20.93
CA VAL A 10 -12.82 -2.80 -21.99
C VAL A 10 -11.63 -1.85 -22.10
N LEU A 11 -11.00 -1.81 -23.27
CA LEU A 11 -9.93 -0.89 -23.60
C LEU A 11 -10.52 0.25 -24.41
N GLU A 12 -10.37 1.48 -23.95
CA GLU A 12 -10.72 2.69 -24.68
C GLU A 12 -9.45 3.36 -25.19
N TYR A 13 -9.41 3.69 -26.47
CA TYR A 13 -8.29 4.36 -27.13
C TYR A 13 -8.60 5.86 -27.28
N GLU A 14 -7.56 6.69 -27.42
CA GLU A 14 -7.70 8.15 -27.52
C GLU A 14 -8.49 8.60 -28.76
N ASP A 15 -8.58 7.76 -29.79
CA ASP A 15 -9.39 7.98 -30.99
C ASP A 15 -10.89 7.66 -30.78
N GLY A 16 -11.29 7.29 -29.55
CA GLY A 16 -12.64 6.88 -29.19
C GLY A 16 -12.97 5.43 -29.58
N GLY A 17 -12.02 4.69 -30.14
CA GLY A 17 -12.15 3.26 -30.39
C GLY A 17 -12.26 2.48 -29.09
N THR A 18 -13.06 1.41 -29.09
CA THR A 18 -13.16 0.51 -27.95
C THR A 18 -12.90 -0.93 -28.35
N LYS A 19 -12.23 -1.69 -27.49
CA LYS A 19 -12.00 -3.12 -27.66
C LYS A 19 -12.38 -3.87 -26.40
N VAL A 20 -13.23 -4.87 -26.55
CA VAL A 20 -13.67 -5.73 -25.45
C VAL A 20 -12.92 -7.06 -25.54
N VAL A 21 -12.32 -7.48 -24.43
CA VAL A 21 -11.59 -8.75 -24.31
C VAL A 21 -12.16 -9.55 -23.15
N ASP A 22 -12.37 -10.85 -23.34
CA ASP A 22 -12.76 -11.75 -22.25
C ASP A 22 -11.63 -11.82 -21.22
N PHE A 23 -11.96 -11.61 -19.95
CA PHE A 23 -10.98 -11.62 -18.87
C PHE A 23 -10.29 -12.99 -18.74
N ALA A 24 -11.04 -14.08 -18.94
CA ALA A 24 -10.51 -15.44 -18.85
C ALA A 24 -9.51 -15.77 -19.97
N ALA A 25 -9.57 -15.04 -21.09
CA ALA A 25 -8.68 -15.22 -22.23
C ALA A 25 -7.35 -14.45 -22.10
N LEU A 26 -7.20 -13.61 -21.08
CA LEU A 26 -5.95 -12.86 -20.84
C LEU A 26 -4.83 -13.80 -20.34
N PRO A 27 -3.55 -13.50 -20.61
CA PRO A 27 -2.44 -14.22 -19.98
C PRO A 27 -2.55 -14.19 -18.45
N GLY A 28 -2.21 -15.29 -17.78
CA GLY A 28 -2.37 -15.41 -16.32
C GLY A 28 -1.64 -14.32 -15.52
N LEU A 29 -0.46 -13.90 -15.98
CA LEU A 29 0.28 -12.78 -15.38
C LEU A 29 -0.50 -11.46 -15.49
N LEU A 30 -1.10 -11.19 -16.65
CA LEU A 30 -1.91 -9.98 -16.87
C LEU A 30 -3.22 -10.01 -16.06
N GLN A 31 -3.86 -11.18 -15.94
CA GLN A 31 -5.02 -11.34 -15.05
C GLN A 31 -4.64 -11.02 -13.60
N PHE A 32 -3.49 -11.53 -13.15
CA PHE A 32 -2.98 -11.28 -11.82
C PHE A 32 -2.65 -9.80 -11.59
N ASP A 33 -1.98 -9.15 -12.53
CA ASP A 33 -1.64 -7.73 -12.45
C ASP A 33 -2.88 -6.83 -12.46
N LEU A 34 -3.91 -7.18 -13.25
CA LEU A 34 -5.18 -6.47 -13.29
C LEU A 34 -5.98 -6.66 -11.99
N LEU A 35 -6.05 -7.88 -11.45
CA LEU A 35 -6.72 -8.16 -10.17
C LEU A 35 -6.00 -7.53 -8.98
N ARG A 36 -4.69 -7.31 -9.10
CA ARG A 36 -3.92 -6.54 -8.12
C ARG A 36 -4.28 -5.07 -8.15
N GLN A 37 -4.84 -4.54 -9.23
CA GLN A 37 -5.16 -3.12 -9.29
C GLN A 37 -6.17 -2.74 -8.20
N PRO A 38 -6.03 -1.55 -7.60
CA PRO A 38 -6.93 -1.09 -6.54
C PRO A 38 -8.43 -1.09 -6.94
N PHE A 39 -8.74 -0.93 -8.23
CA PHE A 39 -10.12 -0.96 -8.71
C PHE A 39 -10.70 -2.37 -8.89
N ALA A 40 -9.87 -3.41 -8.91
CA ALA A 40 -10.26 -4.80 -9.20
C ALA A 40 -10.27 -5.72 -7.97
N GLY A 41 -9.63 -5.30 -6.87
CA GLY A 41 -9.61 -6.06 -5.62
C GLY A 41 -10.99 -6.11 -4.95
N GLY A 42 -11.31 -7.25 -4.32
CA GLY A 42 -12.55 -7.41 -3.54
C GLY A 42 -12.70 -6.32 -2.48
N ALA A 43 -13.92 -5.78 -2.35
CA ALA A 43 -14.22 -4.60 -1.56
C ALA A 43 -14.13 -4.81 -0.04
N ALA A 44 -14.09 -6.05 0.46
CA ALA A 44 -14.13 -6.33 1.90
C ALA A 44 -12.74 -6.63 2.48
N PRO A 45 -12.46 -6.21 3.72
CA PRO A 45 -11.28 -6.64 4.45
C PRO A 45 -11.29 -8.17 4.67
N ASP A 46 -10.12 -8.76 4.75
CA ASP A 46 -9.97 -10.16 5.16
C ASP A 46 -10.25 -10.28 6.67
N LYS A 47 -10.96 -11.31 7.13
CA LYS A 47 -11.19 -11.50 8.58
C LYS A 47 -9.92 -11.96 9.31
N ASN A 48 -8.96 -12.55 8.58
CA ASN A 48 -7.73 -13.12 9.13
C ASN A 48 -6.48 -12.53 8.47
N PHE A 49 -6.48 -11.22 8.20
CA PHE A 49 -5.30 -10.59 7.63
C PHE A 49 -4.10 -10.68 8.59
N ALA A 50 -2.89 -10.73 8.03
CA ALA A 50 -1.67 -10.53 8.81
C ALA A 50 -1.57 -9.06 9.24
N ASP A 51 -1.34 -8.83 10.53
CA ASP A 51 -1.24 -7.50 11.16
C ASP A 51 0.12 -6.82 10.90
N LYS A 52 0.66 -6.94 9.69
CA LYS A 52 1.90 -6.29 9.26
C LYS A 52 1.67 -5.45 8.01
N PHE A 53 1.88 -4.16 8.16
CA PHE A 53 1.65 -3.17 7.13
C PHE A 53 2.86 -2.27 6.98
N VAL A 54 3.08 -1.80 5.77
CA VAL A 54 4.03 -0.73 5.48
C VAL A 54 3.22 0.44 4.96
N LEU A 55 3.42 1.61 5.57
CA LEU A 55 2.89 2.86 5.06
C LEU A 55 4.04 3.69 4.51
N LEU A 56 3.87 4.18 3.29
CA LEU A 56 4.79 5.08 2.64
C LEU A 56 4.13 6.43 2.47
N GLU A 57 4.80 7.49 2.89
CA GLU A 57 4.38 8.86 2.63
C GLU A 57 5.32 9.51 1.62
N TRP A 58 4.76 10.22 0.65
CA TRP A 58 5.49 11.04 -0.31
C TRP A 58 5.49 12.51 0.12
N GLN A 59 6.45 13.28 -0.40
CA GLN A 59 6.59 14.71 -0.13
C GLN A 59 5.34 15.55 -0.45
N ASP A 60 4.45 15.06 -1.31
CA ASP A 60 3.18 15.73 -1.63
C ASP A 60 2.01 15.30 -0.72
N GLY A 61 2.29 14.56 0.34
CA GLY A 61 1.30 14.08 1.31
C GLY A 61 0.55 12.83 0.87
N TRP A 62 0.86 12.24 -0.29
CA TRP A 62 0.25 10.98 -0.69
C TRP A 62 0.72 9.83 0.21
N LYS A 63 -0.21 8.96 0.62
CA LYS A 63 0.06 7.83 1.52
C LYS A 63 -0.35 6.48 0.92
N GLU A 64 0.61 5.59 0.71
CA GLU A 64 0.35 4.23 0.21
C GLU A 64 0.54 3.18 1.30
N VAL A 65 -0.41 2.26 1.36
CA VAL A 65 -0.40 1.14 2.28
C VAL A 65 -0.18 -0.17 1.53
N PHE A 66 0.75 -0.97 2.06
CA PHE A 66 1.03 -2.32 1.62
C PHE A 66 0.84 -3.26 2.81
N GLN A 67 0.11 -4.35 2.61
CA GLN A 67 0.13 -5.44 3.58
C GLN A 67 1.29 -6.38 3.23
N ILE A 68 2.13 -6.69 4.22
CA ILE A 68 3.34 -7.47 4.01
C ILE A 68 3.33 -8.77 4.82
N ASP A 69 4.23 -9.70 4.48
CA ASP A 69 4.33 -10.99 5.16
C ASP A 69 4.71 -10.84 6.65
N ALA A 70 4.10 -11.68 7.50
CA ALA A 70 4.38 -11.69 8.93
C ALA A 70 5.85 -12.01 9.27
N ALA A 71 6.60 -12.66 8.36
CA ALA A 71 8.00 -13.01 8.53
C ALA A 71 8.97 -11.82 8.45
N PHE A 72 8.52 -10.64 8.00
CA PHE A 72 9.37 -9.44 7.97
C PHE A 72 9.57 -8.86 9.37
N GLU A 73 10.82 -8.68 9.78
CA GLU A 73 11.17 -8.24 11.12
C GLU A 73 11.41 -6.74 11.22
N SER A 74 12.15 -6.18 10.27
CA SER A 74 12.51 -4.76 10.28
C SER A 74 12.87 -4.28 8.86
N VAL A 75 12.92 -2.96 8.70
CA VAL A 75 13.47 -2.35 7.48
C VAL A 75 14.99 -2.40 7.55
N ASN A 76 15.64 -2.94 6.52
CA ASN A 76 17.10 -2.93 6.37
C ASN A 76 17.60 -1.61 5.77
N GLY A 77 16.86 -1.07 4.79
CA GLY A 77 17.26 0.14 4.09
C GLY A 77 16.37 0.46 2.91
N TYR A 78 16.51 1.69 2.42
CA TYR A 78 15.84 2.17 1.22
C TYR A 78 16.86 2.76 0.25
N TYR A 79 16.76 2.38 -1.02
CA TYR A 79 17.63 2.91 -2.06
C TYR A 79 16.88 3.03 -3.38
N VAL A 80 17.30 4.00 -4.19
CA VAL A 80 16.74 4.26 -5.52
C VAL A 80 17.82 4.02 -6.55
N ILE A 81 17.52 3.15 -7.51
CA ILE A 81 18.38 2.89 -8.67
C ILE A 81 17.80 3.64 -9.86
N THR A 82 18.60 4.53 -10.43
CA THR A 82 18.31 5.24 -11.67
C THR A 82 19.10 4.64 -12.82
N ARG A 83 18.40 4.21 -13.87
CA ARG A 83 18.99 3.80 -15.16
C ARG A 83 18.33 4.60 -16.31
N PRO A 84 17.32 4.10 -17.07
CA PRO A 84 16.41 5.00 -17.80
C PRO A 84 15.25 5.49 -16.92
N GLU A 85 14.84 4.69 -15.94
CA GLU A 85 13.78 4.97 -14.99
C GLU A 85 14.32 4.92 -13.56
N ASP A 86 13.59 5.55 -12.65
CA ASP A 86 13.86 5.48 -11.21
C ASP A 86 13.06 4.34 -10.59
N VAL A 87 13.75 3.41 -9.92
CA VAL A 87 13.12 2.33 -9.16
C VAL A 87 13.60 2.39 -7.72
N GLY A 88 12.67 2.61 -6.80
CA GLY A 88 12.90 2.52 -5.37
C GLY A 88 12.86 1.06 -4.91
N ARG A 89 13.70 0.72 -3.95
CA ARG A 89 13.78 -0.62 -3.37
C ARG A 89 13.81 -0.50 -1.86
N LEU A 90 12.73 -0.96 -1.25
CA LEU A 90 12.61 -1.07 0.19
C LEU A 90 13.00 -2.49 0.61
N SER A 91 14.08 -2.60 1.35
CA SER A 91 14.65 -3.87 1.78
C SER A 91 14.17 -4.23 3.18
N PHE A 92 13.68 -5.45 3.35
CA PHE A 92 13.21 -5.98 4.62
C PHE A 92 14.09 -7.13 5.09
N LYS A 93 14.33 -7.18 6.40
CA LYS A 93 14.94 -8.31 7.06
C LYS A 93 13.89 -9.39 7.33
N ARG A 94 14.26 -10.65 7.16
CA ARG A 94 13.49 -11.83 7.59
C ARG A 94 14.29 -12.59 8.66
N ALA A 95 13.59 -13.31 9.53
CA ALA A 95 14.20 -14.16 10.56
C ALA A 95 15.16 -15.20 9.94
N GLU A 96 14.74 -15.80 8.83
CA GLU A 96 15.51 -16.78 8.08
C GLU A 96 15.50 -16.45 6.58
N GLY A 97 16.64 -16.63 5.92
CA GLY A 97 16.80 -16.46 4.48
C GLY A 97 17.36 -15.11 4.05
N TYR A 98 17.21 -14.81 2.75
CA TYR A 98 17.68 -13.57 2.16
C TYR A 98 16.69 -12.42 2.41
N PRO A 99 17.19 -11.17 2.53
CA PRO A 99 16.34 -10.00 2.54
C PRO A 99 15.44 -9.95 1.31
N GLU A 100 14.18 -9.54 1.51
CA GLU A 100 13.24 -9.36 0.41
C GLU A 100 13.13 -7.87 0.07
N LEU A 101 12.83 -7.60 -1.20
CA LEU A 101 12.73 -6.24 -1.72
C LEU A 101 11.30 -5.98 -2.18
N ILE A 102 10.74 -4.87 -1.70
CA ILE A 102 9.55 -4.28 -2.31
C ILE A 102 10.01 -3.20 -3.27
N GLU A 103 9.63 -3.32 -4.54
CA GLU A 103 9.94 -2.31 -5.55
C GLU A 103 8.87 -1.22 -5.58
N LEU A 104 9.33 0.04 -5.60
CA LEU A 104 8.51 1.25 -5.63
C LEU A 104 8.76 1.98 -6.95
N VAL A 105 7.74 2.05 -7.78
CA VAL A 105 7.84 2.68 -9.11
C VAL A 105 7.39 4.14 -9.07
N ARG A 106 6.48 4.50 -8.16
CA ARG A 106 5.94 5.86 -8.09
C ARG A 106 6.91 6.82 -7.41
N ARG A 107 7.49 7.73 -8.19
CA ARG A 107 8.35 8.86 -7.74
C ARG A 107 9.22 8.48 -6.54
N PRO A 108 10.05 7.42 -6.66
CA PRO A 108 10.73 6.83 -5.51
C PRO A 108 11.68 7.82 -4.81
N LEU A 109 12.23 8.80 -5.54
CA LEU A 109 13.06 9.86 -4.96
C LEU A 109 12.29 10.82 -4.03
N GLN A 110 10.95 10.77 -4.01
CA GLN A 110 10.07 11.66 -3.24
C GLN A 110 9.43 10.99 -2.02
N VAL A 111 9.82 9.76 -1.67
CA VAL A 111 9.39 9.14 -0.40
C VAL A 111 9.98 9.96 0.76
N SER A 112 9.13 10.42 1.68
CA SER A 112 9.49 11.26 2.82
C SER A 112 9.46 10.48 4.14
N ARG A 113 8.52 9.54 4.29
CA ARG A 113 8.36 8.70 5.49
C ARG A 113 8.10 7.25 5.14
N ILE A 114 8.65 6.33 5.93
CA ILE A 114 8.33 4.91 5.92
C ILE A 114 7.90 4.52 7.33
N ASP A 115 6.70 3.97 7.49
CA ASP A 115 6.24 3.38 8.74
C ASP A 115 6.12 1.86 8.58
N PHE A 116 6.74 1.13 9.52
CA PHE A 116 6.62 -0.33 9.62
C PHE A 116 6.56 -0.75 11.09
N THR A 117 7.64 -1.33 11.63
CA THR A 117 7.79 -1.59 13.08
C THR A 117 8.23 -0.34 13.84
N GLU A 118 8.84 0.60 13.13
CA GLU A 118 9.22 1.92 13.59
C GLU A 118 8.88 2.90 12.45
N SER A 119 8.70 4.18 12.80
CA SER A 119 8.62 5.26 11.81
C SER A 119 10.01 5.75 11.44
N TYR A 120 10.23 6.02 10.15
CA TYR A 120 11.50 6.53 9.64
C TYR A 120 11.27 7.74 8.74
N MET A 121 12.01 8.82 8.99
CA MET A 121 12.18 9.93 8.05
C MET A 121 13.40 9.67 7.17
N LEU A 122 13.26 9.95 5.87
CA LEU A 122 14.30 9.68 4.89
C LEU A 122 15.20 10.90 4.71
N GLU A 123 16.51 10.67 4.80
CA GLU A 123 17.53 11.66 4.48
C GLU A 123 18.40 11.12 3.34
N ALA A 124 18.69 11.96 2.35
CA ALA A 124 19.53 11.58 1.24
C ALA A 124 20.94 11.21 1.74
N GLY A 125 21.30 9.94 1.59
CA GLY A 125 22.60 9.41 1.96
C GLY A 125 23.56 9.37 0.78
N VAL A 126 24.29 8.25 0.66
CA VAL A 126 25.37 8.08 -0.31
C VAL A 126 24.83 7.98 -1.74
N LYS A 127 25.42 8.76 -2.65
CA LYS A 127 25.23 8.60 -4.10
C LYS A 127 26.40 7.84 -4.69
N ARG A 128 26.12 6.74 -5.38
CA ARG A 128 27.12 5.96 -6.13
C ARG A 128 26.78 6.00 -7.62
N ARG A 129 27.82 6.01 -8.46
CA ARG A 129 27.67 5.96 -9.93
C ARG A 129 28.55 4.84 -10.47
N GLU A 130 27.94 3.94 -11.23
CA GLU A 130 28.62 2.86 -11.92
C GLU A 130 28.18 2.86 -13.40
N GLY A 131 29.02 3.43 -14.27
CA GLY A 131 28.67 3.67 -15.66
C GLY A 131 27.44 4.58 -15.80
N LYS A 132 26.33 4.02 -16.33
CA LYS A 132 25.03 4.70 -16.48
C LYS A 132 24.07 4.48 -15.30
N LYS A 133 24.41 3.59 -14.36
CA LYS A 133 23.62 3.33 -13.16
C LYS A 133 23.97 4.39 -12.11
N HIS A 134 22.96 5.06 -11.58
CA HIS A 134 23.07 5.85 -10.36
C HIS A 134 22.30 5.14 -9.25
N GLU A 135 22.88 5.13 -8.05
CA GLU A 135 22.27 4.54 -6.87
C GLU A 135 22.30 5.59 -5.76
N GLN A 136 21.12 5.93 -5.26
CA GLN A 136 20.94 6.79 -4.08
C GLN A 136 20.50 5.92 -2.93
N GLU A 137 21.35 5.81 -1.92
CA GLU A 137 21.00 5.19 -0.64
C GLU A 137 20.39 6.26 0.28
N TYR A 138 19.33 5.93 1.00
CA TYR A 138 18.71 6.82 1.98
C TYR A 138 19.05 6.37 3.40
N LYS A 139 19.41 7.33 4.24
CA LYS A 139 19.53 7.11 5.67
C LYS A 139 18.12 7.13 6.28
N LEU A 140 17.82 6.10 7.06
CA LEU A 140 16.55 5.98 7.78
C LEU A 140 16.74 6.52 9.19
N ASN A 141 16.18 7.70 9.47
CA ASN A 141 16.25 8.32 10.78
C ASN A 141 14.97 7.97 11.57
N PRO A 142 15.07 7.31 12.74
CA PRO A 142 13.90 6.98 13.56
C PRO A 142 13.08 8.23 13.90
N ALA A 143 11.77 8.12 13.78
CA ALA A 143 10.82 9.22 13.87
C ALA A 143 9.68 8.96 14.87
N GLY A 144 9.77 7.88 15.64
CA GLY A 144 8.83 7.55 16.72
C GLY A 144 8.05 6.26 16.48
N GLU A 145 6.88 6.18 17.11
CA GLU A 145 5.98 5.05 17.03
C GLU A 145 5.33 4.94 15.64
N PRO A 146 5.31 3.74 15.03
CA PRO A 146 4.72 3.55 13.71
C PRO A 146 3.22 3.89 13.72
N PHE A 147 2.78 4.55 12.65
CA PHE A 147 1.37 4.87 12.39
C PHE A 147 0.70 5.79 13.42
N ALA A 148 1.43 6.39 14.36
CA ALA A 148 0.83 7.29 15.35
C ALA A 148 0.02 8.45 14.71
N PRO A 149 0.50 9.13 13.64
CA PRO A 149 -0.29 10.14 12.94
C PRO A 149 -1.57 9.56 12.31
N GLU A 150 -1.49 8.34 11.77
CA GLU A 150 -2.61 7.66 11.14
C GLU A 150 -3.65 7.19 12.15
N LEU A 151 -3.23 6.77 13.34
CA LEU A 151 -4.16 6.40 14.41
C LEU A 151 -4.97 7.61 14.89
N GLU A 152 -4.33 8.76 15.04
CA GLU A 152 -5.03 10.00 15.39
C GLU A 152 -5.94 10.50 14.26
N ALA A 153 -5.47 10.43 13.00
CA ALA A 153 -6.30 10.74 11.84
C ALA A 153 -7.50 9.79 11.71
N PHE A 154 -7.33 8.51 12.05
CA PHE A 154 -8.41 7.52 12.07
C PHE A 154 -9.45 7.87 13.13
N LYS A 155 -9.03 8.14 14.37
CA LYS A 155 -9.94 8.54 15.46
C LYS A 155 -10.75 9.77 15.08
N ALA A 156 -10.11 10.78 14.46
CA ALA A 156 -10.79 11.97 13.96
C ALA A 156 -11.83 11.63 12.87
N ALA A 157 -11.44 10.83 11.87
CA ALA A 157 -12.33 10.44 10.77
C ALA A 157 -13.54 9.60 11.23
N VAL A 158 -13.36 8.77 12.25
CA VAL A 158 -14.43 7.96 12.84
C VAL A 158 -15.36 8.80 13.73
N ALA A 159 -14.82 9.76 14.47
CA ALA A 159 -15.62 10.70 15.25
C ALA A 159 -16.53 11.57 14.37
N GLU A 160 -16.10 11.97 13.17
CA GLU A 160 -16.93 12.68 12.19
C GLU A 160 -18.12 11.84 11.68
N GLU A 161 -17.97 10.51 11.65
CA GLU A 161 -19.07 9.59 11.31
C GLU A 161 -20.03 9.34 12.48
N GLY A 162 -19.67 9.77 13.69
CA GLY A 162 -20.44 9.50 14.91
C GLY A 162 -20.48 8.02 15.29
N ILE A 163 -19.47 7.24 14.89
CA ILE A 163 -19.36 5.81 15.16
C ILE A 163 -18.20 5.58 16.13
N GLU A 164 -18.32 4.61 17.03
CA GLU A 164 -17.20 4.15 17.86
C GLU A 164 -16.33 3.13 17.10
N PRO A 165 -14.99 3.11 17.24
CA PRO A 165 -14.13 2.14 16.54
C PRO A 165 -14.55 0.67 16.72
N ALA A 166 -15.00 0.29 17.93
CA ALA A 166 -15.51 -1.06 18.19
C ALA A 166 -16.81 -1.37 17.43
N ALA A 167 -17.68 -0.38 17.22
CA ALA A 167 -18.91 -0.55 16.45
C ALA A 167 -18.62 -0.72 14.95
N LEU A 168 -17.54 -0.11 14.44
CA LEU A 168 -17.07 -0.33 13.08
C LEU A 168 -16.68 -1.79 12.85
N LEU A 169 -15.93 -2.40 13.78
CA LEU A 169 -15.52 -3.82 13.69
C LEU A 169 -16.66 -4.82 13.87
N ALA A 170 -17.79 -4.40 14.44
CA ALA A 170 -18.98 -5.23 14.55
C ALA A 170 -19.79 -5.31 13.24
N LEU A 171 -19.53 -4.42 12.28
CA LEU A 171 -20.12 -4.50 10.95
C LEU A 171 -19.55 -5.69 10.17
N GLU A 172 -20.33 -6.24 9.25
CA GLU A 172 -19.87 -7.31 8.36
C GLU A 172 -20.19 -7.03 6.89
N GLY A 173 -19.45 -7.69 6.00
CA GLY A 173 -19.74 -7.68 4.56
C GLY A 173 -19.58 -6.30 3.92
N GLU A 174 -20.56 -5.93 3.10
CA GLU A 174 -20.54 -4.70 2.28
C GLU A 174 -20.61 -3.43 3.13
N ALA A 175 -21.40 -3.45 4.22
CA ALA A 175 -21.50 -2.28 5.11
C ALA A 175 -20.16 -1.95 5.79
N LEU A 176 -19.39 -2.97 6.20
CA LEU A 176 -18.04 -2.78 6.73
C LEU A 176 -17.10 -2.22 5.65
N ALA A 177 -17.12 -2.83 4.47
CA ALA A 177 -16.31 -2.42 3.33
C ALA A 177 -16.51 -0.94 2.96
N GLU A 178 -17.77 -0.51 2.84
CA GLU A 178 -18.13 0.86 2.52
C GLU A 178 -17.62 1.84 3.58
N LYS A 179 -17.88 1.56 4.87
CA LYS A 179 -17.43 2.43 5.95
C LYS A 179 -15.91 2.55 6.03
N LEU A 180 -15.18 1.43 5.90
CA LEU A 180 -13.72 1.47 5.84
C LEU A 180 -13.22 2.25 4.63
N ASN A 181 -13.92 2.16 3.49
CA ASN A 181 -13.56 2.89 2.28
C ASN A 181 -13.82 4.41 2.41
N ASP A 182 -14.88 4.82 3.10
CA ASP A 182 -15.13 6.24 3.38
C ASP A 182 -14.06 6.81 4.30
N ILE A 183 -13.75 6.10 5.39
CA ILE A 183 -12.71 6.48 6.35
C ILE A 183 -11.34 6.60 5.68
N ARG A 184 -10.90 5.57 4.93
CA ARG A 184 -9.59 5.60 4.25
C ARG A 184 -9.49 6.76 3.25
N THR A 185 -10.59 7.11 2.59
CA THR A 185 -10.64 8.24 1.66
C THR A 185 -10.43 9.57 2.38
N ARG A 186 -11.09 9.79 3.53
CA ARG A 186 -10.88 10.98 4.37
C ARG A 186 -9.45 11.10 4.89
N MET A 187 -8.86 9.97 5.25
CA MET A 187 -7.47 9.90 5.70
C MET A 187 -6.44 10.11 4.57
N GLY A 188 -6.87 10.15 3.30
CA GLY A 188 -5.99 10.24 2.14
C GLY A 188 -5.16 8.97 1.91
N LEU A 189 -5.62 7.81 2.39
CA LEU A 189 -4.92 6.53 2.26
C LEU A 189 -5.31 5.85 0.95
N VAL A 190 -4.29 5.38 0.23
CA VAL A 190 -4.47 4.58 -0.99
C VAL A 190 -3.76 3.25 -0.86
N ALA A 191 -4.20 2.28 -1.67
CA ALA A 191 -3.51 1.01 -1.77
C ALA A 191 -2.25 1.15 -2.62
N GLY A 192 -1.11 0.69 -2.09
CA GLY A 192 0.12 0.60 -2.86
C GLY A 192 0.14 -0.62 -3.80
N GLN A 193 -0.56 -1.69 -3.42
CA GLN A 193 -0.77 -2.85 -4.27
C GLN A 193 -2.25 -3.18 -4.37
N ARG A 194 -2.83 -3.85 -3.37
CA ARG A 194 -4.23 -4.32 -3.43
C ARG A 194 -5.13 -3.42 -2.61
N GLN A 195 -6.32 -3.11 -3.12
CA GLN A 195 -7.33 -2.33 -2.37
C GLN A 195 -7.68 -2.93 -1.01
N ARG A 196 -7.67 -4.26 -0.91
CA ARG A 196 -7.89 -4.96 0.35
C ARG A 196 -6.83 -4.62 1.40
N ASP A 197 -5.59 -4.33 1.01
CA ASP A 197 -4.49 -4.05 1.95
C ASP A 197 -4.76 -2.77 2.75
N VAL A 198 -5.25 -1.71 2.10
CA VAL A 198 -5.60 -0.46 2.80
C VAL A 198 -6.84 -0.62 3.68
N LEU A 199 -7.82 -1.44 3.27
CA LEU A 199 -9.00 -1.71 4.10
C LEU A 199 -8.64 -2.56 5.33
N ASN A 200 -7.77 -3.55 5.17
CA ASN A 200 -7.20 -4.33 6.27
C ASN A 200 -6.44 -3.41 7.24
N PHE A 201 -5.69 -2.43 6.72
CA PHE A 201 -4.98 -1.47 7.55
C PHE A 201 -5.94 -0.56 8.35
N VAL A 202 -7.02 -0.07 7.74
CA VAL A 202 -8.02 0.72 8.49
C VAL A 202 -8.74 -0.13 9.54
N ALA A 203 -9.04 -1.40 9.24
CA ALA A 203 -9.57 -2.33 10.23
C ALA A 203 -8.56 -2.60 11.38
N TYR A 204 -7.27 -2.69 11.05
CA TYR A 204 -6.19 -2.78 12.04
C TYR A 204 -6.15 -1.54 12.95
N LEU A 205 -6.24 -0.33 12.39
CA LEU A 205 -6.31 0.91 13.17
C LEU A 205 -7.55 0.92 14.08
N ALA A 206 -8.70 0.45 13.59
CA ALA A 206 -9.92 0.32 14.40
C ALA A 206 -9.75 -0.61 15.60
N ALA A 207 -8.93 -1.66 15.48
CA ALA A 207 -8.62 -2.57 16.58
C ALA A 207 -7.59 -2.00 17.58
N LYS A 208 -6.88 -0.92 17.21
CA LYS A 208 -5.86 -0.25 18.02
C LYS A 208 -6.33 1.05 18.68
N ALA A 209 -7.39 1.66 18.15
CA ALA A 209 -7.99 2.90 18.64
C ALA A 209 -8.78 2.69 19.93
#